data_AF-A0A7X9E836-F1
#
_entry.id   AF-A0A7X9E836-F1
#
_cell.length_a   1.000
_cell.length_b   1.000
_cell.length_c   1.000
_cell.angle_alpha   90.00
_cell.angle_beta   90.00
_cell.angle_gamma   90.00
#
_symmetry.space_group_name_H-M   'P 1'
#
loop_
_entity.id
_entity.type
_entity.pdbx_description
1 polymer ?
#
loop_
_entity_poly.entity_id
_entity_poly.type
_entity_poly.pdbx_seq_one_letter_code
_entity_poly.pdbx_strand_id
1 'polypeptide(L)'
;MLKDYQNLAIKKVRENAKEKIEEHRVYLERIINQYGVDVEKLINQLLQSSITINFHPDRLSNNNKTVIENLLEQGQYYGQFRTGTTNGGKTAFVGGDRYLWEQRLFYNSYPDNAVDRPIYGALNILKYLDGASVRFGSCYFVLKKEIIDRCTFSYGDSSTNPKLLCTSDTFVCVLTDLFRDVQNNGKLLNQVVSSEQEALAILLNKINNYKII
;
A
#
# COMPACT_ATOMS: atom_id res chain seq x y z
N MET A 1 8.80 -11.83 -13.06
CA MET A 1 8.73 -10.71 -14.02
C MET A 1 7.29 -10.20 -14.05
N LEU A 2 7.06 -8.90 -14.18
CA LEU A 2 5.69 -8.36 -14.32
C LEU A 2 5.14 -8.67 -15.72
N LYS A 3 3.83 -8.86 -15.80
CA LYS A 3 3.11 -8.99 -17.07
C LYS A 3 2.88 -7.61 -17.70
N ASP A 4 2.64 -7.57 -19.01
CA ASP A 4 2.47 -6.31 -19.76
C ASP A 4 1.36 -5.42 -19.19
N TYR A 5 0.23 -6.01 -18.81
CA TYR A 5 -0.88 -5.26 -18.21
C TYR A 5 -0.54 -4.71 -16.81
N GLN A 6 0.35 -5.37 -16.06
CA GLN A 6 0.82 -4.88 -14.75
C GLN A 6 1.77 -3.70 -14.97
N ASN A 7 2.68 -3.80 -15.95
CA ASN A 7 3.55 -2.69 -16.34
C ASN A 7 2.73 -1.49 -16.83
N LEU A 8 1.70 -1.73 -17.65
CA LEU A 8 0.79 -0.70 -18.13
C LEU A 8 0.02 -0.02 -16.98
N ALA A 9 -0.48 -0.80 -16.02
CA ALA A 9 -1.16 -0.27 -14.84
C ALA A 9 -0.25 0.68 -14.03
N ILE A 10 0.98 0.25 -13.73
CA ILE A 10 1.96 1.08 -13.00
C ILE A 10 2.28 2.35 -13.81
N LYS A 11 2.47 2.22 -15.12
CA LYS A 11 2.75 3.36 -16.01
C LYS A 11 1.61 4.39 -15.96
N LYS A 12 0.36 3.97 -16.14
CA LYS A 12 -0.79 4.89 -16.14
C LYS A 12 -1.01 5.54 -14.77
N VAL A 13 -0.83 4.80 -13.68
CA VAL A 13 -0.86 5.37 -12.32
C VAL A 13 0.20 6.45 -12.16
N ARG A 14 1.44 6.18 -12.57
CA ARG A 14 2.54 7.15 -12.54
C ARG A 14 2.22 8.40 -13.37
N GLU A 15 1.75 8.23 -14.60
CA GLU A 15 1.41 9.33 -15.51
C GLU A 15 0.32 10.24 -14.92
N ASN A 16 -0.76 9.65 -14.41
CA ASN A 16 -1.82 10.41 -13.77
C ASN A 16 -1.35 11.14 -12.49
N ALA A 17 -0.49 10.50 -11.68
CA ALA A 17 0.04 11.12 -10.46
C ALA A 17 0.99 12.28 -10.75
N LYS A 18 1.75 12.24 -11.85
CA LYS A 18 2.71 13.29 -12.23
C LYS A 18 2.06 14.66 -12.39
N GLU A 19 0.83 14.71 -12.88
CA GLU A 19 0.08 15.95 -13.05
C GLU A 19 -0.23 16.66 -11.72
N LYS A 20 -0.13 15.95 -10.59
CA LYS A 20 -0.47 16.45 -9.25
C LYS A 20 0.74 16.71 -8.36
N ILE A 21 1.94 16.30 -8.79
CA ILE A 21 3.16 16.35 -7.96
C ILE A 21 3.44 17.77 -7.47
N GLU A 22 3.43 18.76 -8.37
CA GLU A 22 3.85 20.12 -8.03
C GLU A 22 2.94 20.74 -6.95
N GLU A 23 1.62 20.63 -7.14
CA GLU A 23 0.63 21.09 -6.15
C GLU A 23 0.83 20.41 -4.79
N HIS A 24 1.03 19.08 -4.78
CA HIS A 24 1.18 18.31 -3.55
C HIS A 24 2.50 18.61 -2.85
N ARG A 25 3.58 18.83 -3.62
CA ARG A 25 4.91 19.19 -3.14
C ARG A 25 4.88 20.55 -2.46
N VAL A 26 4.39 21.59 -3.15
CA VAL A 26 4.31 22.96 -2.60
C VAL A 26 3.50 22.97 -1.29
N TYR A 27 2.38 22.22 -1.26
CA TYR A 27 1.59 22.10 -0.04
C TYR A 27 2.37 21.44 1.10
N LEU A 28 3.05 20.33 0.84
CA LEU A 28 3.77 19.58 1.86
C LEU A 28 5.00 20.34 2.37
N GLU A 29 5.76 20.96 1.47
CA GLU A 29 6.92 21.79 1.80
C GLU A 29 6.53 22.94 2.73
N ARG A 30 5.40 23.61 2.45
CA ARG A 30 4.87 24.66 3.33
C ARG A 30 4.61 24.16 4.75
N ILE A 31 4.18 22.91 4.90
CA ILE A 31 3.83 22.34 6.21
C ILE A 31 5.06 21.86 6.96
N ILE A 32 6.00 21.20 6.28
CA ILE A 32 7.06 20.47 6.99
C ILE A 32 8.41 21.19 7.00
N ASN A 33 8.70 22.07 6.02
CA ASN A 33 9.98 22.77 5.94
C ASN A 33 10.19 23.75 7.10
N GLN A 34 9.10 24.30 7.65
CA GLN A 34 9.16 25.15 8.86
C GLN A 34 9.74 24.41 10.08
N TYR A 35 9.71 23.08 10.08
CA TYR A 35 10.32 22.23 11.11
C TYR A 35 11.72 21.72 10.72
N GLY A 36 12.31 22.26 9.64
CA GLY A 36 13.64 21.87 9.16
C GLY A 36 13.69 20.48 8.50
N VAL A 37 12.54 19.92 8.09
CA VAL A 37 12.45 18.60 7.45
C VAL A 37 12.42 18.76 5.94
N ASP A 38 13.33 18.06 5.25
CA ASP A 38 13.34 17.99 3.79
C ASP A 38 12.39 16.89 3.29
N VAL A 39 11.50 17.26 2.36
CA VAL A 39 10.47 16.36 1.80
C VAL A 39 11.09 15.13 1.15
N GLU A 40 12.13 15.28 0.35
CA GLU A 40 12.73 14.16 -0.37
C GLU A 40 13.43 13.18 0.57
N LYS A 41 14.14 13.70 1.58
CA LYS A 41 14.74 12.85 2.63
C LYS A 41 13.68 12.08 3.40
N LEU A 42 12.56 12.72 3.76
CA LEU A 42 11.46 12.06 4.46
C LEU A 42 10.84 10.96 3.58
N ILE A 43 10.50 11.24 2.32
CA ILE A 43 9.97 10.25 1.38
C ILE A 43 10.92 9.07 1.25
N ASN A 44 12.20 9.33 1.00
CA ASN A 44 13.21 8.30 0.84
C ASN A 44 13.31 7.41 2.09
N GLN A 45 13.27 8.01 3.29
CA GLN A 45 13.26 7.28 4.56
C GLN A 45 11.99 6.41 4.69
N LEU A 46 10.81 6.96 4.45
CA LEU A 46 9.54 6.22 4.58
C LEU A 46 9.49 5.05 3.61
N LEU A 47 9.93 5.26 2.36
CA LEU A 47 10.01 4.20 1.37
C LEU A 47 11.01 3.10 1.76
N GLN A 48 11.99 3.33 2.65
CA GLN A 48 12.83 2.25 3.21
C GLN A 48 12.08 1.27 4.13
N SER A 49 10.88 1.62 4.56
CA SER A 49 10.09 0.74 5.41
C SER A 49 9.71 -0.55 4.68
N SER A 50 9.58 -1.63 5.45
CA SER A 50 9.15 -2.92 4.92
C SER A 50 7.73 -2.85 4.36
N ILE A 51 7.49 -3.50 3.22
CA ILE A 51 6.13 -3.77 2.76
C ILE A 51 5.70 -5.11 3.32
N THR A 52 4.53 -5.14 3.95
CA THR A 52 3.94 -6.35 4.50
C THR A 52 2.65 -6.73 3.78
N ILE A 53 2.48 -8.02 3.50
CA ILE A 53 1.22 -8.59 3.01
C ILE A 53 0.65 -9.46 4.13
N ASN A 54 -0.42 -8.98 4.78
CA ASN A 54 -1.14 -9.74 5.79
C ASN A 54 -2.07 -10.76 5.12
N PHE A 55 -2.11 -11.98 5.66
CA PHE A 55 -2.97 -13.07 5.21
C PHE A 55 -3.38 -13.99 6.36
N HIS A 56 -4.47 -14.75 6.16
CA HIS A 56 -4.88 -15.82 7.06
C HIS A 56 -4.39 -17.17 6.51
N PRO A 57 -3.48 -17.88 7.21
CA PRO A 57 -2.90 -19.13 6.71
C PRO A 57 -3.91 -20.27 6.59
N ASP A 58 -4.97 -20.23 7.39
CA ASP A 58 -6.00 -21.25 7.59
C ASP A 58 -7.20 -21.12 6.63
N ARG A 59 -7.30 -20.02 5.87
CA ARG A 59 -8.44 -19.83 4.97
C ARG A 59 -8.41 -20.80 3.80
N LEU A 60 -9.56 -21.40 3.51
CA LEU A 60 -9.73 -22.30 2.37
C LEU A 60 -9.78 -21.53 1.06
N SER A 61 -9.03 -22.03 0.07
CA SER A 61 -9.09 -21.62 -1.32
C SER A 61 -10.13 -22.47 -2.07
N ASN A 62 -10.40 -22.12 -3.34
CA ASN A 62 -11.36 -22.81 -4.22
C ASN A 62 -11.05 -24.30 -4.47
N ASN A 63 -9.83 -24.76 -4.17
CA ASN A 63 -9.43 -26.16 -4.25
C ASN A 63 -9.54 -26.93 -2.92
N ASN A 64 -10.23 -26.35 -1.92
CA ASN A 64 -10.41 -26.89 -0.57
C ASN A 64 -9.11 -27.11 0.23
N LYS A 65 -8.00 -26.49 -0.19
CA LYS A 65 -6.77 -26.41 0.60
C LYS A 65 -6.67 -25.04 1.26
N THR A 66 -6.09 -25.01 2.45
CA THR A 66 -5.74 -23.78 3.16
C THR A 66 -4.73 -22.96 2.37
N VAL A 67 -4.57 -21.67 2.70
CA VAL A 67 -3.55 -20.82 2.09
C VAL A 67 -2.15 -21.40 2.34
N ILE A 68 -1.89 -21.91 3.54
CA ILE A 68 -0.56 -22.44 3.88
C ILE A 68 -0.24 -23.73 3.14
N GLU A 69 -1.21 -24.64 2.97
CA GLU A 69 -1.02 -25.85 2.15
C GLU A 69 -0.70 -25.49 0.69
N ASN A 70 -1.47 -24.57 0.10
CA ASN A 70 -1.19 -24.10 -1.26
C ASN A 70 0.20 -23.47 -1.38
N LEU A 71 0.62 -22.69 -0.39
CA LEU A 71 1.95 -22.08 -0.39
C LEU A 71 3.08 -23.12 -0.32
N LEU A 72 2.92 -24.14 0.53
CA LEU A 72 3.89 -25.23 0.67
C LEU A 72 4.01 -26.04 -0.63
N GLU A 73 2.90 -26.30 -1.32
CA GLU A 73 2.89 -27.08 -2.55
C GLU A 73 3.35 -26.28 -3.78
N GLN A 74 2.95 -25.01 -3.88
CA GLN A 74 3.13 -24.20 -5.09
C GLN A 74 4.34 -23.26 -5.00
N GLY A 75 4.84 -22.99 -3.80
CA GLY A 75 5.95 -22.07 -3.55
C GLY A 75 5.63 -20.60 -3.84
N GLN A 76 4.36 -20.26 -4.11
CA GLN A 76 3.93 -18.91 -4.48
C GLN A 76 2.64 -18.53 -3.77
N TYR A 77 2.56 -17.27 -3.32
CA TYR A 77 1.34 -16.69 -2.78
C TYR A 77 0.51 -16.07 -3.91
N TYR A 78 -0.74 -16.53 -4.06
CA TYR A 78 -1.63 -16.09 -5.13
C TYR A 78 -2.80 -15.24 -4.63
N GLY A 79 -3.20 -14.28 -5.45
CA GLY A 79 -4.30 -13.37 -5.16
C GLY A 79 -5.70 -13.99 -5.34
N GLN A 80 -6.69 -13.27 -4.82
CA GLN A 80 -8.10 -13.69 -4.74
C GLN A 80 -8.73 -14.12 -6.07
N PHE A 81 -8.38 -13.48 -7.20
CA PHE A 81 -8.91 -13.85 -8.52
C PHE A 81 -8.51 -15.27 -8.95
N ARG A 82 -7.39 -15.78 -8.44
CA ARG A 82 -6.93 -17.15 -8.72
C ARG A 82 -7.44 -18.14 -7.66
N THR A 83 -7.38 -17.75 -6.39
CA THR A 83 -7.62 -18.68 -5.26
C THR A 83 -9.04 -18.66 -4.74
N GLY A 84 -9.82 -17.61 -5.01
CA GLY A 84 -11.10 -17.34 -4.34
C GLY A 84 -10.95 -16.87 -2.89
N THR A 85 -9.73 -16.88 -2.33
CA THR A 85 -9.48 -16.54 -0.93
C THR A 85 -9.54 -15.04 -0.70
N THR A 86 -10.29 -14.63 0.31
CA THR A 86 -10.46 -13.22 0.66
C THR A 86 -10.09 -12.93 2.11
N ASN A 87 -9.51 -11.74 2.32
CA ASN A 87 -9.32 -11.12 3.63
C ASN A 87 -10.34 -9.99 3.86
N GLY A 88 -11.33 -9.84 2.97
CA GLY A 88 -12.40 -8.85 3.00
C GLY A 88 -13.63 -9.35 2.21
N GLY A 89 -14.09 -8.58 1.23
CA GLY A 89 -15.25 -8.95 0.38
C GLY A 89 -14.94 -10.06 -0.64
N LYS A 90 -15.93 -10.88 -1.00
CA LYS A 90 -15.84 -11.94 -2.04
C LYS A 90 -16.26 -11.41 -3.42
N THR A 91 -15.63 -10.34 -3.90
CA THR A 91 -16.07 -9.63 -5.12
C THR A 91 -15.02 -9.61 -6.25
N ALA A 92 -14.04 -10.52 -6.19
CA ALA A 92 -13.00 -10.68 -7.20
C ALA A 92 -13.45 -11.58 -8.38
N PHE A 93 -14.43 -11.10 -9.13
CA PHE A 93 -14.91 -11.71 -10.37
C PHE A 93 -15.37 -10.60 -11.32
N VAL A 94 -15.46 -10.86 -12.63
CA VAL A 94 -15.88 -9.85 -13.62
C VAL A 94 -17.25 -9.28 -13.23
N GLY A 95 -17.33 -7.95 -13.07
CA GLY A 95 -18.52 -7.23 -12.62
C GLY A 95 -18.67 -7.07 -11.11
N GLY A 96 -17.87 -7.75 -10.28
CA GLY A 96 -17.88 -7.56 -8.83
C GLY A 96 -17.19 -6.26 -8.38
N ASP A 97 -17.48 -5.78 -7.17
CA ASP A 97 -16.94 -4.51 -6.65
C ASP A 97 -15.43 -4.41 -6.77
N ARG A 98 -14.68 -5.45 -6.37
CA ARG A 98 -13.21 -5.45 -6.48
C ARG A 98 -12.73 -5.34 -7.91
N TYR A 99 -13.37 -6.08 -8.80
CA TYR A 99 -13.09 -5.94 -10.22
C TYR A 99 -13.33 -4.50 -10.69
N LEU A 100 -14.48 -3.91 -10.37
CA LEU A 100 -14.85 -2.56 -10.82
C LEU A 100 -13.91 -1.48 -10.27
N TRP A 101 -13.56 -1.51 -8.98
CA TRP A 101 -12.66 -0.50 -8.46
C TRP A 101 -11.22 -0.71 -8.92
N GLU A 102 -10.74 -1.95 -9.09
CA GLU A 102 -9.43 -2.18 -9.73
C GLU A 102 -9.41 -1.66 -11.17
N GLN A 103 -10.48 -1.84 -11.93
CA GLN A 103 -10.56 -1.26 -13.28
C GLN A 103 -10.46 0.27 -13.25
N ARG A 104 -11.09 0.93 -12.27
CA ARG A 104 -10.96 2.39 -12.10
C ARG A 104 -9.54 2.80 -11.67
N LEU A 105 -9.00 2.20 -10.61
CA LEU A 105 -7.71 2.59 -10.04
C LEU A 105 -6.54 2.35 -11.01
N PHE A 106 -6.66 1.34 -11.87
CA PHE A 106 -5.61 0.96 -12.81
C PHE A 106 -5.98 1.29 -14.27
N TYR A 107 -6.91 2.21 -14.49
CA TYR A 107 -7.23 2.79 -15.81
C TYR A 107 -7.52 1.73 -16.89
N ASN A 108 -8.34 0.73 -16.54
CA ASN A 108 -8.73 -0.40 -17.38
C ASN A 108 -7.53 -1.19 -17.96
N SER A 109 -6.39 -1.20 -17.25
CA SER A 109 -5.18 -1.86 -17.76
C SER A 109 -5.24 -3.38 -17.67
N TYR A 110 -6.03 -3.93 -16.75
CA TYR A 110 -6.13 -5.37 -16.54
C TYR A 110 -7.24 -5.96 -17.41
N PRO A 111 -6.94 -6.93 -18.30
CA PRO A 111 -7.97 -7.66 -19.04
C PRO A 111 -8.97 -8.36 -18.12
N ASP A 112 -10.18 -8.60 -18.63
CA ASP A 112 -11.27 -9.24 -17.88
C ASP A 112 -10.88 -10.63 -17.34
N ASN A 113 -10.14 -11.41 -18.14
CA ASN A 113 -9.67 -12.75 -17.79
C ASN A 113 -8.35 -12.77 -17.00
N ALA A 114 -7.80 -11.62 -16.61
CA ALA A 114 -6.55 -11.56 -15.86
C ALA A 114 -6.74 -12.11 -14.44
N VAL A 115 -6.04 -13.20 -14.13
CA VAL A 115 -6.02 -13.79 -12.77
C VAL A 115 -4.89 -13.25 -11.90
N ASP A 116 -3.80 -12.76 -12.50
CA ASP A 116 -2.65 -12.19 -11.77
C ASP A 116 -2.81 -10.67 -11.58
N ARG A 117 -3.79 -10.31 -10.77
CA ARG A 117 -4.15 -8.94 -10.40
C ARG A 117 -3.37 -8.47 -9.16
N PRO A 118 -3.45 -7.19 -8.75
CA PRO A 118 -2.70 -6.68 -7.63
C PRO A 118 -2.92 -7.48 -6.34
N ILE A 119 -1.82 -7.67 -5.60
CA ILE A 119 -1.85 -8.19 -4.24
C ILE A 119 -1.71 -6.99 -3.32
N TYR A 120 -2.65 -6.85 -2.39
CA TYR A 120 -2.68 -5.73 -1.46
C TYR A 120 -1.84 -6.02 -0.23
N GLY A 121 -1.01 -5.04 0.11
CA GLY A 121 -0.24 -4.98 1.35
C GLY A 121 -0.13 -3.53 1.78
N ALA A 122 0.67 -3.27 2.81
CA ALA A 122 0.88 -1.92 3.31
C ALA A 122 2.36 -1.66 3.61
N LEU A 123 2.75 -0.40 3.47
CA LEU A 123 4.08 0.08 3.85
C LEU A 123 4.12 0.26 5.37
N ASN A 124 4.94 -0.53 6.06
CA ASN A 124 4.99 -0.60 7.51
C ASN A 124 5.83 0.52 8.13
N ILE A 125 5.44 1.78 7.88
CA ILE A 125 6.18 2.97 8.33
C ILE A 125 6.24 3.11 9.85
N LEU A 126 5.23 2.59 10.55
CA LEU A 126 5.17 2.57 12.02
C LEU A 126 5.76 1.29 12.64
N LYS A 127 6.33 0.40 11.81
CA LYS A 127 7.03 -0.83 12.22
C LYS A 127 6.21 -1.73 13.16
N TYR A 128 4.93 -1.90 12.84
CA TYR A 128 4.06 -2.81 13.59
C TYR A 128 4.60 -4.25 13.56
N LEU A 129 4.65 -4.88 14.73
CA LEU A 129 5.11 -6.27 14.90
C LEU A 129 4.20 -7.28 14.21
N ASP A 130 2.92 -6.94 14.02
CA ASP A 130 1.93 -7.80 13.39
C ASP A 130 1.71 -7.45 11.90
N GLY A 131 2.60 -6.63 11.33
CA GLY A 131 2.48 -6.08 9.99
C GLY A 131 1.55 -4.86 9.91
N ALA A 132 1.61 -4.14 8.79
CA ALA A 132 0.95 -2.85 8.60
C ALA A 132 -0.56 -2.94 8.32
N SER A 133 -1.11 -4.14 8.25
CA SER A 133 -2.49 -4.39 7.82
C SER A 133 -3.11 -5.56 8.58
N VAL A 134 -2.96 -5.54 9.92
CA VAL A 134 -3.37 -6.62 10.84
C VAL A 134 -4.84 -7.07 10.67
N ARG A 135 -5.75 -6.18 10.26
CA ARG A 135 -7.15 -6.52 9.96
C ARG A 135 -7.28 -7.60 8.87
N PHE A 136 -6.29 -7.72 7.98
CA PHE A 136 -6.34 -8.59 6.81
C PHE A 136 -5.61 -9.92 6.99
N GLY A 137 -5.11 -10.24 8.19
CA GLY A 137 -4.46 -11.51 8.41
C GLY A 137 -3.72 -11.62 9.73
N SER A 138 -3.75 -12.83 10.29
CA SER A 138 -3.01 -13.24 11.49
C SER A 138 -1.54 -13.58 11.21
N CYS A 139 -1.13 -13.62 9.96
CA CYS A 139 0.25 -13.80 9.52
C CYS A 139 0.60 -12.74 8.46
N TYR A 140 1.89 -12.50 8.23
CA TYR A 140 2.31 -11.61 7.15
C TYR A 140 3.64 -12.03 6.54
N PHE A 141 3.82 -11.68 5.26
CA PHE A 141 5.14 -11.70 4.62
C PHE A 141 5.80 -10.33 4.74
N VAL A 142 7.11 -10.32 4.98
CA VAL A 142 7.96 -9.14 4.72
C VAL A 142 8.53 -9.29 3.32
N LEU A 143 8.21 -8.35 2.43
CA LEU A 143 8.70 -8.40 1.06
C LEU A 143 10.12 -7.84 0.95
N LYS A 144 10.87 -8.34 -0.04
CA LYS A 144 12.18 -7.80 -0.38
C LYS A 144 12.06 -6.35 -0.88
N LYS A 145 13.08 -5.53 -0.64
CA LYS A 145 13.04 -4.07 -0.85
C LYS A 145 12.77 -3.67 -2.30
N GLU A 146 13.25 -4.46 -3.26
CA GLU A 146 13.13 -4.23 -4.71
C GLU A 146 11.67 -4.31 -5.19
N ILE A 147 10.75 -4.79 -4.35
CA ILE A 147 9.32 -4.77 -4.66
C ILE A 147 8.78 -3.35 -4.84
N ILE A 148 9.44 -2.35 -4.23
CA ILE A 148 8.96 -0.97 -4.17
C ILE A 148 8.69 -0.37 -5.56
N ASP A 149 9.51 -0.72 -6.55
CA ASP A 149 9.40 -0.20 -7.93
C ASP A 149 8.23 -0.81 -8.69
N ARG A 150 7.64 -1.87 -8.14
CA ARG A 150 6.45 -2.56 -8.68
C ARG A 150 5.18 -2.20 -7.92
N CYS A 151 5.27 -1.34 -6.91
CA CYS A 151 4.14 -0.98 -6.07
C CYS A 151 3.45 0.29 -6.56
N THR A 152 2.14 0.31 -6.34
CA THR A 152 1.34 1.54 -6.31
C THR A 152 0.88 1.80 -4.89
N PHE A 153 0.73 3.07 -4.52
CA PHE A 153 0.42 3.51 -3.17
C PHE A 153 -0.81 4.40 -3.17
N SER A 154 -1.62 4.29 -2.12
CA SER A 154 -2.69 5.23 -1.79
C SER A 154 -2.62 5.54 -0.30
N TYR A 155 -3.05 6.74 0.10
CA TYR A 155 -3.36 6.98 1.50
C TYR A 155 -4.74 6.37 1.82
N GLY A 156 -4.80 5.49 2.83
CA GLY A 156 -6.02 4.75 3.18
C GLY A 156 -6.26 3.49 2.35
N ASP A 157 -7.46 2.92 2.50
CA ASP A 157 -7.86 1.64 1.89
C ASP A 157 -8.20 1.82 0.40
N SER A 158 -7.65 0.98 -0.48
CA SER A 158 -7.91 1.06 -1.93
C SER A 158 -9.39 0.84 -2.30
N SER A 159 -10.15 0.13 -1.46
CA SER A 159 -11.58 -0.10 -1.68
C SER A 159 -12.44 1.13 -1.43
N THR A 160 -11.94 2.16 -0.73
CA THR A 160 -12.67 3.42 -0.48
C THR A 160 -12.55 4.41 -1.63
N ASN A 161 -12.12 3.94 -2.82
CA ASN A 161 -11.97 4.76 -4.02
C ASN A 161 -11.09 6.00 -3.78
N PRO A 162 -9.82 5.81 -3.40
CA PRO A 162 -8.89 6.92 -3.18
C PRO A 162 -8.83 7.82 -4.42
N LYS A 163 -8.71 9.12 -4.20
CA LYS A 163 -8.69 10.12 -5.29
C LYS A 163 -7.48 9.95 -6.20
N LEU A 164 -6.37 9.46 -5.65
CA LEU A 164 -5.11 9.34 -6.36
C LEU A 164 -4.35 8.09 -5.91
N LEU A 165 -3.83 7.34 -6.89
CA LEU A 165 -2.76 6.36 -6.66
C LEU A 165 -1.44 6.94 -7.12
N CYS A 166 -0.37 6.51 -6.48
CA CYS A 166 0.98 6.96 -6.73
C CYS A 166 1.92 5.77 -6.94
N THR A 167 3.09 6.03 -7.47
CA THR A 167 4.24 5.12 -7.50
C THR A 167 5.32 5.64 -6.55
N SER A 168 6.42 4.91 -6.37
CA SER A 168 7.53 5.35 -5.51
C SER A 168 8.06 6.74 -5.90
N ASP A 169 8.14 7.04 -7.19
CA ASP A 169 8.60 8.33 -7.74
C ASP A 169 7.53 9.44 -7.70
N THR A 170 6.30 9.14 -7.30
CA THR A 170 5.23 10.13 -7.08
C THR A 170 4.67 10.08 -5.66
N PHE A 171 5.42 9.46 -4.74
CA PHE A 171 5.00 9.19 -3.36
C PHE A 171 4.71 10.45 -2.53
N VAL A 172 5.22 11.62 -2.96
CA VAL A 172 4.90 12.91 -2.37
C VAL A 172 3.39 13.12 -2.22
N CYS A 173 2.58 12.68 -3.19
CA CYS A 173 1.14 12.90 -3.10
C CYS A 173 0.49 12.05 -1.99
N VAL A 174 0.98 10.83 -1.74
CA VAL A 174 0.52 9.99 -0.61
C VAL A 174 0.89 10.64 0.72
N LEU A 175 2.13 11.14 0.82
CA LEU A 175 2.60 11.80 2.04
C LEU A 175 1.83 13.10 2.30
N THR A 176 1.52 13.86 1.26
CA THR A 176 0.66 15.05 1.33
C THR A 176 -0.74 14.71 1.84
N ASP A 177 -1.37 13.65 1.34
CA ASP A 177 -2.70 13.23 1.81
C ASP A 177 -2.69 12.75 3.27
N LEU A 178 -1.60 12.10 3.71
CA LEU A 178 -1.39 11.78 5.11
C LEU A 178 -1.32 13.04 5.98
N PHE A 179 -0.56 14.07 5.57
CA PHE A 179 -0.48 15.32 6.33
C PHE A 179 -1.77 16.15 6.29
N ARG A 180 -2.56 16.04 5.22
CA ARG A 180 -3.92 16.60 5.20
C ARG A 180 -4.80 15.96 6.27
N ASP A 181 -4.69 14.66 6.49
CA ASP A 181 -5.46 13.96 7.53
C ASP A 181 -4.97 14.32 8.95
N VAL A 182 -3.66 14.51 9.12
CA VAL A 182 -3.09 15.07 10.36
C VAL A 182 -3.70 16.44 10.66
N GLN A 183 -3.74 17.35 9.69
CA GLN A 183 -4.26 18.71 9.89
C GLN A 183 -5.77 18.76 10.10
N ASN A 184 -6.53 17.99 9.32
CA ASN A 184 -7.98 18.07 9.34
C ASN A 184 -8.61 17.24 10.46
N ASN A 185 -7.96 16.13 10.84
CA ASN A 185 -8.56 15.14 11.72
C ASN A 185 -7.65 14.72 12.90
N GLY A 186 -6.43 15.25 13.01
CA GLY A 186 -5.49 14.86 14.06
C GLY A 186 -5.06 13.41 13.96
N LYS A 187 -5.00 12.84 12.75
CA LYS A 187 -4.72 11.42 12.53
C LYS A 187 -3.47 11.20 11.70
N LEU A 188 -2.53 10.43 12.26
CA LEU A 188 -1.41 9.84 11.56
C LEU A 188 -1.66 8.33 11.45
N LEU A 189 -2.26 7.90 10.34
CA LEU A 189 -2.73 6.52 10.17
C LEU A 189 -3.70 6.12 11.30
N ASN A 190 -3.33 5.15 12.13
CA ASN A 190 -4.10 4.68 13.28
C ASN A 190 -3.70 5.34 14.61
N GLN A 191 -2.83 6.36 14.58
CA GLN A 191 -2.45 7.13 15.76
C GLN A 191 -3.14 8.49 15.75
N VAL A 192 -3.55 8.94 16.95
CA VAL A 192 -4.01 10.31 17.16
C VAL A 192 -2.78 11.16 17.44
N VAL A 193 -2.67 12.29 16.75
CA VAL A 193 -1.59 13.27 16.90
C VAL A 193 -2.18 14.66 17.05
N SER A 194 -1.51 15.50 17.82
CA SER A 194 -1.93 16.86 18.14
C SER A 194 -1.42 17.92 17.16
N SER A 195 -0.41 17.58 16.35
CA SER A 195 0.24 18.52 15.42
C SER A 195 1.04 17.81 14.33
N GLU A 196 1.39 18.56 13.29
CA GLU A 196 2.30 18.13 12.23
C GLU A 196 3.71 17.91 12.76
N GLN A 197 4.15 18.68 13.76
CA GLN A 197 5.43 18.48 14.42
C GLN A 197 5.50 17.13 15.14
N GLU A 198 4.45 16.75 15.86
CA GLU A 198 4.35 15.42 16.49
C GLU A 198 4.33 14.31 15.45
N ALA A 199 3.55 14.48 14.37
CA ALA A 199 3.51 13.52 13.28
C ALA A 199 4.90 13.34 12.62
N LEU A 200 5.62 14.43 12.37
CA LEU A 200 6.99 14.41 11.86
C LEU A 200 7.93 13.71 12.83
N ALA A 201 7.84 14.00 14.13
CA ALA A 201 8.66 13.35 15.14
C ALA A 201 8.46 11.83 15.11
N ILE A 202 7.22 11.34 14.99
CA ILE A 202 6.90 9.91 14.88
C ILE A 202 7.50 9.31 13.59
N LEU A 203 7.28 9.94 12.43
CA LEU A 203 7.76 9.44 11.13
C LEU A 203 9.29 9.46 11.01
N LEU A 204 9.95 10.44 11.64
CA LEU A 204 11.40 10.56 11.69
C LEU A 204 12.03 9.63 12.73
N ASN A 205 11.27 9.22 13.74
CA ASN A 205 11.80 8.39 14.81
C ASN A 205 12.25 7.05 14.24
N LYS A 206 13.56 6.84 14.27
CA LYS A 206 14.11 5.50 14.15
C LYS A 206 13.75 4.80 15.46
N ILE A 207 12.55 4.22 15.56
CA ILE A 207 12.26 3.34 16.69
C ILE A 207 13.40 2.33 16.70
N ASN A 208 14.18 2.42 17.78
CA ASN A 208 15.41 1.68 18.01
C ASN A 208 15.18 0.23 17.62
N ASN A 209 16.18 -0.38 16.98
CA ASN A 209 16.22 -1.81 16.75
C ASN A 209 16.03 -2.51 18.10
N TYR A 210 14.80 -2.85 18.46
CA TYR A 210 14.57 -3.89 19.44
C TYR A 210 15.21 -5.12 18.82
N LYS A 211 16.38 -5.51 19.36
CA LYS A 211 16.92 -6.83 19.15
C LYS A 211 15.81 -7.78 19.56
N ILE A 212 15.17 -8.40 18.57
CA ILE A 212 14.36 -9.58 18.80
C ILE A 212 15.34 -10.58 19.41
N ILE A 213 15.02 -10.99 20.64
CA ILE A 213 15.75 -12.01 21.42
C ILE A 213 15.65 -13.34 20.68
#